data_AF-A0A7S2QFX2-F1
#
_entry.id   AF-A0A7S2QFX2-F1
#
_cell.length_a   1.000
_cell.length_b   1.000
_cell.length_c   1.000
_cell.angle_alpha   90.00
_cell.angle_beta   90.00
_cell.angle_gamma   90.00
#
_symmetry.space_group_name_H-M   'P 1'
#
loop_
_entity.id
_entity.type
_entity.pdbx_description
1 polymer ?
#
loop_
_entity_poly.entity_id
_entity_poly.type
_entity_poly.pdbx_seq_one_letter_code
_entity_poly.pdbx_strand_id
1 'polypeptide(L)'
;THLIFSYKGKNVLKKSDLSYKQEGEGTSHLYRLIVKPDNTVRVEVDEEKLYEGSLKEDWAMLAPKEISDPDDKKPDDWADESMMDDPEDKKPDDWTEEKRIVDSEAKKPDDWNDEED
;
A
#
# COMPACT_ATOMS: atom_id res chain seq x y z
N THR A 1 5.58 22.60 6.19
CA THR A 1 6.88 23.27 6.35
C THR A 1 7.96 22.45 5.68
N HIS A 2 8.72 23.03 4.75
CA HIS A 2 9.76 22.31 4.01
C HIS A 2 11.09 22.33 4.76
N LEU A 3 11.77 21.18 4.85
CA LEU A 3 13.12 21.05 5.38
C LEU A 3 14.00 20.28 4.39
N ILE A 4 14.88 21.01 3.72
CA ILE A 4 15.74 20.49 2.66
C ILE A 4 17.19 20.75 3.06
N PHE A 5 18.01 19.71 3.00
CA PHE A 5 19.45 19.81 3.23
C PHE A 5 20.20 19.45 1.95
N SER A 6 21.25 20.20 1.64
CA SER A 6 22.16 19.85 0.55
C SER A 6 23.25 18.91 1.08
N TYR A 7 23.39 17.74 0.48
CA TYR A 7 24.40 16.76 0.82
C TYR A 7 25.03 16.18 -0.46
N LYS A 8 26.36 16.28 -0.60
CA LYS A 8 27.13 15.79 -1.76
C LYS A 8 26.55 16.24 -3.13
N GLY A 9 26.10 17.50 -3.21
CA GLY A 9 25.53 18.08 -4.43
C GLY A 9 24.09 17.65 -4.75
N LYS A 10 23.43 16.90 -3.86
CA LYS A 10 22.01 16.54 -3.97
C LYS A 10 21.21 17.21 -2.85
N ASN A 11 20.03 17.74 -3.19
CA ASN A 11 19.10 18.29 -2.22
C ASN A 11 18.21 17.15 -1.71
N VAL A 12 18.23 16.92 -0.40
CA VAL A 12 17.49 15.85 0.26
C VAL A 12 16.38 16.46 1.11
N LEU A 13 15.14 16.10 0.80
CA LEU A 13 13.95 16.47 1.56
C LEU A 13 13.77 15.53 2.77
N LYS A 14 13.16 16.03 3.84
CA LYS A 14 12.72 15.20 4.98
C LYS A 14 11.73 14.14 4.51
N LYS A 15 11.82 12.93 5.05
CA LYS A 15 10.93 11.81 4.68
C LYS A 15 9.47 11.98 5.09
N SER A 16 9.21 12.73 6.16
CA SER A 16 7.87 12.94 6.70
C SER A 16 7.52 14.42 6.76
N ASP A 17 6.29 14.73 6.36
CA ASP A 17 5.74 16.07 6.35
C ASP A 17 5.70 16.69 7.74
N LEU A 18 5.86 18.02 7.76
CA LEU A 18 5.70 18.82 8.97
C LEU A 18 4.58 19.81 8.75
N SER A 19 3.69 19.89 9.74
CA SER A 19 2.66 20.90 9.81
C SER A 19 3.25 22.31 9.71
N TYR A 20 2.46 23.23 9.16
CA TYR A 20 2.77 24.65 9.12
C TYR A 20 1.65 25.39 9.83
N LYS A 21 1.97 26.50 10.52
CA LYS A 21 0.95 27.35 11.13
C LYS A 21 0.48 28.38 10.10
N GLN A 22 -0.83 28.41 9.86
CA GLN A 22 -1.53 29.40 9.04
C GLN A 22 -2.71 30.03 9.82
N GLU A 23 -2.82 29.78 11.13
CA GLU A 23 -3.94 30.27 11.93
C GLU A 23 -3.82 31.78 12.14
N GLY A 24 -4.83 32.52 11.66
CA GLY A 24 -4.93 33.97 11.81
C GLY A 24 -4.32 34.74 10.62
N GLU A 25 -5.19 35.18 9.69
CA GLU A 25 -4.79 36.12 8.65
C GLU A 25 -4.14 37.37 9.27
N GLY A 26 -2.93 37.72 8.81
CA GLY A 26 -2.19 38.88 9.28
C GLY A 26 -1.30 38.65 10.51
N THR A 27 -1.23 37.43 11.05
CA THR A 27 -0.33 37.11 12.18
C THR A 27 1.04 36.64 11.68
N SER A 28 2.11 37.13 12.30
CA SER A 28 3.49 36.68 12.02
C SER A 28 3.85 35.49 12.89
N HIS A 29 4.42 34.44 12.29
CA HIS A 29 4.90 33.25 13.01
C HIS A 29 6.43 33.15 12.95
N LEU A 30 7.05 32.71 14.05
CA LEU A 30 8.49 32.50 14.13
C LEU A 30 8.84 31.05 13.84
N TYR A 31 9.60 30.81 12.77
CA TYR A 31 10.14 29.49 12.43
C TYR A 31 11.60 29.39 12.86
N ARG A 32 11.95 28.40 13.68
CA ARG A 32 13.31 28.15 14.15
C ARG A 32 13.75 26.73 13.83
N LEU A 33 14.86 26.60 13.09
CA LEU A 33 15.55 25.35 12.80
C LEU A 33 16.86 25.31 13.58
N ILE A 34 17.05 24.30 14.41
CA ILE A 34 18.26 24.08 15.20
C ILE A 34 18.91 22.80 14.72
N VAL A 35 20.15 22.90 14.25
CA VAL A 35 20.96 21.76 13.81
C VAL A 35 22.19 21.69 14.71
N LYS A 36 22.34 20.57 15.41
CA LYS A 36 23.46 20.34 16.33
C LYS A 36 24.57 19.51 15.67
N PRO A 37 25.82 19.64 16.12
CA PRO A 37 26.96 18.90 15.58
C PRO A 37 26.88 17.38 15.83
N ASP A 38 26.04 16.93 16.76
CA ASP A 38 25.74 15.51 16.99
C ASP A 38 24.82 14.89 15.91
N ASN A 39 24.43 15.66 14.89
CA ASN A 39 23.45 15.34 13.85
C ASN A 39 22.00 15.27 14.32
N THR A 40 21.67 15.88 15.47
CA THR A 40 20.28 16.07 15.87
C THR A 40 19.70 17.35 15.27
N VAL A 41 18.44 17.30 14.88
CA VAL A 41 17.68 18.41 14.29
C VAL A 41 16.44 18.65 15.15
N ARG A 42 16.18 19.92 15.46
CA ARG A 42 14.97 20.37 16.15
C ARG A 42 14.34 21.52 15.39
N VAL A 43 13.01 21.48 15.29
CA VAL A 43 12.20 22.46 14.57
C VAL A 43 11.14 22.99 15.52
N GLU A 44 11.04 24.31 15.58
CA GLU A 44 10.12 25.00 16.46
C GLU A 44 9.36 26.07 15.70
N VAL A 45 8.10 26.26 16.07
CA VAL A 45 7.24 27.32 15.55
C VAL A 45 6.60 28.03 16.73
N ASP A 46 6.78 29.35 16.82
CA ASP A 46 6.31 30.17 17.96
C ASP A 46 6.78 29.61 19.32
N GLU A 47 8.04 29.20 19.39
CA GLU A 47 8.69 28.58 20.56
C GLU A 47 8.15 27.19 20.95
N GLU A 48 7.14 26.68 20.23
CA GLU A 48 6.65 25.31 20.40
C GLU A 48 7.45 24.31 19.57
N LYS A 49 7.82 23.18 20.17
CA LYS A 49 8.56 22.10 19.52
C LYS A 49 7.64 21.32 18.57
N LEU A 50 7.83 21.51 17.27
CA LEU A 50 7.12 20.72 16.24
C LEU A 50 7.81 19.39 15.96
N TYR A 51 9.14 19.34 16.01
CA TYR A 51 9.89 18.14 15.68
C TYR A 51 11.28 18.13 16.35
N GLU A 52 11.74 16.94 16.73
CA GLU A 52 13.08 16.67 17.23
C GLU A 52 13.48 15.24 16.82
N GLY A 53 14.62 15.09 16.16
CA GLY A 53 15.06 13.80 15.64
C GLY A 53 16.47 13.84 15.07
N SER A 54 16.80 12.82 14.26
CA SER A 54 18.16 12.58 13.76
C SER A 54 18.24 12.83 12.25
N LEU A 55 19.23 13.62 11.83
CA LEU A 55 19.47 13.93 10.43
C LEU A 55 19.70 12.67 9.58
N LYS A 56 20.30 11.62 10.18
CA LYS A 56 20.63 10.36 9.48
C LYS A 56 19.42 9.46 9.25
N GLU A 57 18.39 9.59 10.07
CA GLU A 57 17.22 8.71 10.05
C GLU A 57 16.09 9.34 9.23
N ASP A 58 15.86 10.63 9.45
CA ASP A 58 14.74 11.39 8.87
C ASP A 58 15.04 11.95 7.47
N TRP A 59 16.31 11.98 7.04
CA TRP A 59 16.71 12.34 5.67
C TRP A 59 17.48 11.20 5.00
N ALA A 60 17.15 10.91 3.74
CA ALA A 60 17.82 9.89 2.93
C ALA A 60 19.19 10.38 2.39
N MET A 61 20.06 10.84 3.29
CA MET A 61 21.41 11.33 2.93
C MET A 61 22.42 10.20 2.75
N LEU A 62 22.24 9.13 3.51
CA LEU A 62 23.09 7.96 3.48
C LEU A 62 22.44 6.89 2.59
N ALA A 63 23.27 6.02 2.01
CA ALA A 63 22.78 4.81 1.36
C ALA A 63 21.93 4.00 2.37
N PRO A 64 20.87 3.30 1.91
CA PRO A 64 20.06 2.47 2.77
C PRO A 64 20.96 1.49 3.53
N LYS A 65 20.72 1.35 4.84
CA LYS A 65 21.50 0.45 5.71
C LYS A 65 21.27 -1.01 5.35
N GLU A 66 20.11 -1.32 4.78
CA GLU A 66 19.71 -2.64 4.34
C GLU A 66 19.31 -2.56 2.86
N ILE A 67 19.91 -3.42 2.05
CA ILE A 67 19.54 -3.68 0.67
C ILE A 67 18.90 -5.06 0.63
N SER A 68 17.79 -5.23 -0.09
CA SER A 68 17.26 -6.57 -0.37
C SER A 68 18.34 -7.38 -1.08
N ASP A 69 18.55 -8.62 -0.63
CA ASP A 69 19.57 -9.49 -1.22
C ASP A 69 19.16 -9.80 -2.67
N PRO A 70 19.98 -9.41 -3.67
CA PRO A 70 19.65 -9.62 -5.07
C PRO A 70 19.59 -11.10 -5.47
N ASP A 71 20.17 -12.00 -4.66
CA ASP A 71 20.11 -13.45 -4.86
C ASP A 71 18.91 -14.10 -4.14
N ASP A 72 18.16 -13.33 -3.35
CA ASP A 72 16.98 -13.81 -2.64
C ASP A 72 15.83 -14.00 -3.65
N LYS A 73 15.56 -15.27 -3.96
CA LYS A 73 14.44 -15.68 -4.79
C LYS A 73 13.42 -16.33 -3.90
N LYS A 74 12.16 -15.93 -4.07
CA LYS A 74 11.02 -16.62 -3.48
C LYS A 74 11.13 -18.12 -3.84
N PRO A 75 11.16 -19.04 -2.85
CA PRO A 75 11.23 -20.47 -3.12
C PRO A 75 10.05 -20.94 -3.97
N ASP A 76 10.27 -21.90 -4.86
CA ASP A 76 9.20 -22.48 -5.69
C ASP A 76 8.05 -23.08 -4.84
N ASP A 77 8.34 -23.48 -3.59
CA ASP A 77 7.37 -24.06 -2.64
C ASP A 77 6.63 -23.01 -1.79
N TRP A 78 6.85 -21.71 -2.06
CA TRP A 78 6.23 -20.64 -1.28
C TRP A 78 4.80 -20.37 -1.78
N ALA A 79 3.82 -20.93 -1.06
CA ALA A 79 2.41 -20.66 -1.27
C ALA A 79 2.04 -19.21 -0.90
N ASP A 80 1.63 -18.41 -1.89
CA ASP A 80 1.00 -17.08 -1.68
C ASP A 80 -0.52 -17.20 -1.48
N GLU A 81 -1.09 -18.38 -1.74
CA GLU A 81 -2.52 -18.62 -1.64
C GLU A 81 -2.89 -18.99 -0.21
N SER A 82 -3.59 -18.08 0.47
CA SER A 82 -4.05 -18.24 1.86
C SER A 82 -5.20 -19.24 2.02
N MET A 83 -5.84 -19.66 0.92
CA MET A 83 -6.86 -20.71 0.91
C MET A 83 -6.47 -21.76 -0.11
N MET A 84 -6.33 -23.01 0.34
CA MET A 84 -6.17 -24.18 -0.51
C MET A 84 -7.47 -24.99 -0.46
N ASP A 85 -7.94 -25.47 -1.61
CA ASP A 85 -9.05 -26.42 -1.66
C ASP A 85 -8.64 -27.70 -0.91
N ASP A 86 -9.53 -28.20 -0.06
CA ASP A 86 -9.28 -29.39 0.76
C ASP A 86 -9.12 -30.62 -0.15
N PRO A 87 -7.95 -31.29 -0.17
CA PRO A 87 -7.71 -32.44 -1.03
C PRO A 87 -8.55 -33.66 -0.69
N GLU A 88 -9.20 -33.70 0.48
CA GLU A 88 -10.15 -34.76 0.85
C GLU A 88 -11.58 -34.47 0.39
N ASP A 89 -11.86 -33.25 -0.07
CA ASP A 89 -13.21 -32.86 -0.51
C ASP A 89 -13.49 -33.41 -1.90
N LYS A 90 -14.33 -34.45 -1.94
CA LYS A 90 -14.77 -35.07 -3.18
C LYS A 90 -16.08 -34.45 -3.61
N LYS A 91 -16.11 -33.96 -4.84
CA LYS A 91 -17.32 -33.50 -5.52
C LYS A 91 -18.46 -34.51 -5.28
N PRO A 92 -19.56 -34.12 -4.59
CA PRO A 92 -20.63 -35.05 -4.25
C PRO A 92 -21.34 -35.55 -5.52
N ASP A 93 -21.84 -36.79 -5.50
CA ASP A 93 -22.47 -37.44 -6.66
C ASP A 93 -23.68 -36.66 -7.24
N ASP A 94 -24.29 -35.76 -6.46
CA ASP A 94 -25.43 -34.91 -6.88
C ASP A 94 -25.00 -33.54 -7.48
N TRP A 95 -23.69 -33.30 -7.63
CA TRP A 95 -23.18 -32.03 -8.17
C TRP A 95 -23.40 -31.94 -9.69
N THR A 96 -24.48 -31.27 -10.07
CA THR A 96 -24.82 -31.00 -11.47
C THR A 96 -24.07 -29.78 -12.00
N GLU A 97 -23.22 -29.96 -13.03
CA GLU A 97 -22.52 -28.85 -13.71
C GLU A 97 -23.36 -28.18 -14.81
N GLU A 98 -24.45 -28.80 -15.24
CA GLU A 98 -25.33 -28.22 -16.26
C GLU A 98 -26.26 -27.16 -15.68
N LYS A 99 -26.09 -25.91 -16.13
CA LYS A 99 -26.97 -24.78 -15.79
C LYS A 99 -28.40 -24.91 -16.33
N ARG A 100 -28.69 -25.87 -17.20
CA ARG A 100 -30.03 -26.10 -17.79
C ARG A 100 -30.32 -27.60 -17.79
N ILE A 101 -31.29 -27.99 -16.96
CA ILE A 101 -31.85 -29.34 -16.93
C ILE A 101 -33.07 -29.34 -17.85
N VAL A 102 -33.19 -30.32 -18.75
CA VAL A 102 -34.41 -30.49 -19.56
C VAL A 102 -35.56 -30.91 -18.64
N ASP A 103 -36.63 -30.13 -18.64
CA ASP A 103 -37.81 -30.42 -17.81
C ASP A 103 -38.45 -31.75 -18.25
N SER A 104 -38.50 -32.70 -17.33
CA SER A 104 -39.00 -34.05 -17.58
C SER A 104 -40.52 -34.09 -17.78
N GLU A 105 -41.25 -33.04 -17.39
CA GLU A 105 -42.69 -32.88 -17.62
C GLU A 105 -43.02 -32.12 -18.91
N ALA A 106 -42.02 -31.55 -19.59
CA ALA A 106 -42.23 -30.82 -20.82
C ALA A 106 -42.60 -31.78 -21.98
N LYS A 107 -43.89 -31.89 -22.27
CA LYS A 107 -44.40 -32.48 -23.51
C LYS A 107 -44.62 -31.39 -24.56
N LYS A 108 -44.17 -31.67 -25.78
CA LYS A 108 -44.51 -30.86 -26.95
C LYS A 108 -46.05 -30.83 -27.10
N PRO A 109 -46.68 -29.65 -27.23
CA PRO A 109 -48.12 -29.55 -27.35
C PRO A 109 -48.63 -30.20 -28.66
N ASP A 110 -49.84 -30.75 -28.65
CA ASP A 110 -50.45 -31.48 -29.79
C ASP A 110 -50.57 -30.64 -31.08
N ASP A 111 -50.54 -29.31 -30.98
CA ASP A 111 -50.62 -28.37 -32.11
C ASP A 111 -49.25 -28.02 -32.72
N TRP A 112 -48.16 -28.63 -32.22
CA TRP A 112 -46.82 -28.38 -32.73
C TRP A 112 -46.54 -29.23 -33.96
N ASN A 113 -46.54 -28.61 -35.14
CA ASN A 113 -46.15 -29.24 -36.40
C ASN A 113 -44.67 -28.99 -36.71
N ASP A 114 -43.85 -30.04 -36.69
CA ASP A 114 -42.40 -29.97 -36.98
C ASP A 114 -42.06 -29.83 -38.47
N GLU A 115 -43.02 -29.95 -39.40
CA GLU A 115 -42.78 -29.85 -40.85
C GLU A 115 -42.88 -28.43 -41.42
N GLU A 116 -43.30 -27.44 -40.63
CA GLU A 116 -43.39 -26.03 -41.05
C GLU A 116 -42.31 -25.12 -40.42
N ASP A 117 -41.32 -25.69 -39.70
CA ASP A 117 -40.16 -24.98 -39.11
C ASP A 117 -38.85 -25.31 -39.86
#